data_AF-A0A2M7ASU1-F1
#
_entry.id   AF-A0A2M7ASU1-F1
#
_cell.length_a   1.000
_cell.length_b   1.000
_cell.length_c   1.000
_cell.angle_alpha   90.00
_cell.angle_beta   90.00
_cell.angle_gamma   90.00
#
_symmetry.space_group_name_H-M   'P 1'
#
loop_
_entity.id
_entity.type
_entity.pdbx_description
1 polymer ?
#
loop_
_entity_poly.entity_id
_entity_poly.type
_entity_poly.pdbx_seq_one_letter_code
_entity_poly.pdbx_strand_id
1 'polypeptide(L)'
;SNFFKNVHMYYVYVIRSLSSGQLYKGQTNNLERRLHEHEIDRWGPYDLVFVQICDNRSESMLLEKYLKTGQGRKYINSLIT
;
A
#
# COMPACT_ATOMS: atom_id res chain seq x y z
N SER A 1 21.70 6.25 -23.54
CA SER A 1 22.26 5.74 -22.26
C SER A 1 21.12 5.38 -21.33
N ASN A 2 20.78 4.09 -21.22
CA ASN A 2 19.73 3.64 -20.29
C ASN A 2 20.33 3.46 -18.89
N PHE A 3 20.60 4.57 -18.22
CA PHE A 3 21.16 4.61 -16.87
C PHE A 3 20.09 4.38 -15.77
N PHE A 4 18.81 4.31 -16.13
CA PHE A 4 17.68 4.25 -15.18
C PHE A 4 17.08 2.86 -14.96
N LYS A 5 17.73 1.78 -15.40
CA LYS A 5 17.08 0.46 -15.45
C LYS A 5 17.02 -0.33 -14.14
N ASN A 6 17.50 0.19 -13.01
CA ASN A 6 17.54 -0.57 -11.75
C ASN A 6 17.27 0.29 -10.50
N VAL A 7 16.13 0.98 -10.44
CA VAL A 7 15.56 1.36 -9.13
C VAL A 7 14.41 0.40 -8.87
N HIS A 8 14.63 -0.61 -8.03
CA HIS A 8 13.56 -1.51 -7.62
C HIS A 8 12.64 -0.78 -6.65
N MET A 9 11.76 0.06 -7.20
CA MET A 9 10.77 0.79 -6.42
C MET A 9 9.75 -0.18 -5.84
N TYR A 10 9.59 -0.14 -4.52
CA TYR A 10 8.53 -0.83 -3.81
C TYR A 10 7.48 0.19 -3.38
N TYR A 11 6.22 -0.22 -3.44
CA TYR A 11 5.09 0.57 -2.99
C TYR A 11 4.58 -0.06 -1.71
N VAL A 12 4.43 0.74 -0.65
CA VAL A 12 3.60 0.39 0.50
C VAL A 12 2.28 1.10 0.32
N TYR A 13 1.18 0.36 0.45
CA TYR A 13 -0.16 0.88 0.20
C TYR A 13 -1.12 0.50 1.31
N VAL A 14 -2.13 1.35 1.48
CA VAL A 14 -3.33 1.05 2.28
C VAL A 14 -4.55 1.28 1.41
N ILE A 15 -5.36 0.24 1.26
CA ILE A 15 -6.68 0.34 0.63
C ILE A 15 -7.77 0.15 1.68
N ARG A 16 -8.90 0.84 1.50
CA ARG A 16 -10.10 0.72 2.33
C ARG A 16 -11.21 0.09 1.51
N SER A 17 -11.76 -1.02 1.98
CA SER A 17 -12.97 -1.60 1.41
C SER A 17 -14.13 -0.64 1.63
N LEU A 18 -14.79 -0.20 0.56
CA LEU A 18 -15.96 0.68 0.66
C LEU A 18 -17.18 -0.05 1.26
N SER A 19 -17.26 -1.36 1.10
CA SER A 19 -18.37 -2.17 1.60
C SER A 19 -18.29 -2.44 3.10
N SER A 20 -17.09 -2.65 3.64
CA SER A 20 -16.88 -3.05 5.05
C SER A 20 -16.14 -2.01 5.90
N GLY A 21 -15.56 -0.98 5.28
CA GLY A 21 -14.65 -0.03 5.93
C GLY A 21 -13.30 -0.63 6.34
N GLN A 22 -13.06 -1.93 6.10
CA GLN A 22 -11.82 -2.59 6.51
C GLN A 22 -10.62 -2.06 5.73
N LEU A 23 -9.51 -1.90 6.44
CA LEU A 23 -8.24 -1.44 5.88
C LEU A 23 -7.32 -2.63 5.62
N TYR A 24 -6.89 -2.76 4.37
CA TYR A 24 -5.83 -3.68 3.97
C TYR A 24 -4.52 -2.92 3.78
N LYS A 25 -3.42 -3.51 4.28
CA LYS A 25 -2.07 -2.92 4.25
C LYS A 25 -1.14 -3.92 3.61
N GLY A 26 -0.39 -3.49 2.62
CA GLY A 26 0.54 -4.37 1.93
C GLY A 26 1.64 -3.63 1.22
N GLN A 27 2.50 -4.41 0.57
CA GLN A 27 3.53 -3.90 -0.31
C GLN A 27 3.59 -4.66 -1.63
N THR A 28 4.13 -4.03 -2.66
CA THR A 28 4.28 -4.60 -4.01
C THR A 28 5.36 -3.86 -4.79
N ASN A 29 5.98 -4.50 -5.77
CA ASN A 29 6.84 -3.84 -6.76
C ASN A 29 6.06 -3.32 -7.98
N ASN A 30 4.75 -3.59 -8.03
CA ASN A 30 3.83 -3.11 -9.07
C ASN A 30 2.48 -2.81 -8.41
N LEU A 31 2.18 -1.52 -8.20
CA LEU A 31 0.97 -1.08 -7.53
C LEU A 31 -0.28 -1.32 -8.38
N GLU A 32 -0.22 -0.96 -9.66
CA GLU A 32 -1.34 -1.10 -10.61
C GLU A 32 -1.83 -2.55 -10.69
N ARG A 33 -0.91 -3.50 -10.94
CA ARG A 33 -1.24 -4.93 -10.95
C ARG A 33 -1.93 -5.36 -9.66
N ARG A 34 -1.42 -4.89 -8.51
CA ARG A 34 -1.93 -5.31 -7.22
C ARG A 34 -3.30 -4.71 -6.90
N LEU A 35 -3.57 -3.47 -7.29
CA LEU A 35 -4.90 -2.86 -7.14
C LEU A 35 -5.92 -3.61 -8.00
N HIS A 36 -5.56 -3.94 -9.24
CA HIS A 36 -6.40 -4.72 -10.14
C HIS A 36 -6.70 -6.13 -9.59
N GLU A 37 -5.71 -6.82 -9.02
CA GLU A 37 -5.90 -8.11 -8.33
C GLU A 37 -6.91 -8.00 -7.18
N HIS A 38 -6.90 -6.92 -6.40
CA HIS A 38 -7.84 -6.73 -5.30
C HIS A 38 -9.26 -6.42 -5.80
N GLU A 39 -9.40 -5.61 -6.84
CA GLU A 39 -10.69 -5.29 -7.46
C GLU A 39 -11.39 -6.53 -8.04
N ILE A 40 -10.62 -7.41 -8.69
CA ILE A 40 -11.16 -8.61 -9.34
C ILE A 40 -11.49 -9.70 -8.34
N ASP A 41 -10.56 -10.03 -7.44
CA ASP A 41 -10.62 -11.35 -6.81
C ASP A 41 -11.50 -11.43 -5.55
N ARG A 42 -11.62 -10.39 -4.69
CA ARG A 42 -12.13 -10.69 -3.33
C ARG A 42 -13.01 -9.69 -2.54
N TRP A 43 -13.04 -8.36 -2.74
CA TRP A 43 -13.81 -7.53 -1.76
C TRP A 43 -14.49 -6.22 -2.24
N GLY A 44 -14.82 -6.12 -3.53
CA GLY A 44 -15.63 -5.00 -4.05
C GLY A 44 -14.82 -3.71 -4.25
N PRO A 45 -15.46 -2.53 -4.37
CA PRO A 45 -14.74 -1.30 -4.66
C PRO A 45 -13.90 -0.86 -3.45
N TYR A 46 -12.70 -0.36 -3.72
CA TYR A 46 -11.75 0.10 -2.71
C TYR A 46 -11.32 1.53 -2.99
N ASP A 47 -11.05 2.27 -1.92
CA ASP A 47 -10.31 3.53 -2.00
C ASP A 47 -8.84 3.29 -1.65
N LEU A 48 -7.94 3.84 -2.46
CA LEU A 48 -6.53 3.95 -2.10
C LEU A 48 -6.34 5.12 -1.12
N VAL A 49 -6.16 4.80 0.16
CA VAL A 49 -6.04 5.78 1.25
C VAL A 49 -4.63 6.31 1.40
N PHE A 50 -3.64 5.44 1.17
CA PHE A 50 -2.24 5.76 1.36
C PHE A 50 -1.39 5.00 0.35
N VAL A 51 -0.38 5.69 -0.18
CA VAL A 51 0.68 5.09 -0.97
C VAL A 51 1.98 5.80 -0.67
N GLN A 52 3.06 5.03 -0.50
CA GLN A 52 4.41 5.55 -0.42
C GLN A 52 5.36 4.68 -1.24
N ILE A 53 6.24 5.33 -1.98
CA ILE A 53 7.32 4.71 -2.74
C ILE A 53 8.54 4.57 -1.81
N CYS A 54 9.16 3.40 -1.83
CA CYS A 54 10.40 3.07 -1.13
C CYS A 54 11.44 2.61 -2.16
N ASP A 55 12.71 2.92 -1.90
CA ASP A 55 13.78 2.65 -2.86
C ASP A 55 14.18 1.17 -2.90
N ASN A 56 13.81 0.42 -1.86
CA ASN A 56 14.09 -0.99 -1.74
C ASN A 56 13.05 -1.72 -0.87
N ARG A 57 13.10 -3.06 -0.92
CA ARG A 57 12.18 -3.95 -0.18
C ARG A 57 12.31 -3.83 1.33
N SER A 58 13.50 -3.55 1.84
CA SER A 58 13.74 -3.49 3.28
C SER A 58 13.03 -2.28 3.89
N GLU A 59 13.11 -1.13 3.23
CA GLU A 59 12.37 0.07 3.61
C GLU A 59 10.86 -0.13 3.55
N SER A 60 10.34 -0.73 2.48
CA SER A 60 8.92 -1.00 2.36
C SER A 60 8.42 -1.96 3.45
N MET A 61 9.22 -2.97 3.83
CA MET A 61 8.91 -3.86 4.95
C MET A 61 8.87 -3.13 6.30
N LEU A 62 9.82 -2.22 6.56
CA LEU A 62 9.85 -1.43 7.79
C LEU A 62 8.64 -0.51 7.89
N LEU A 63 8.29 0.18 6.80
CA LEU A 63 7.12 1.03 6.73
C LEU A 63 5.82 0.22 6.89
N GLU A 64 5.67 -0.89 6.18
CA GLU A 64 4.51 -1.78 6.33
C GLU A 64 4.34 -2.25 7.78
N LYS A 65 5.45 -2.64 8.44
CA LYS A 65 5.46 -3.04 9.85
C LYS A 65 5.04 -1.88 10.75
N TYR A 66 5.53 -0.66 10.50
CA TYR A 66 5.12 0.55 11.22
C TYR A 66 3.61 0.80 11.07
N LEU A 67 3.07 0.74 9.85
CA LEU A 67 1.64 0.96 9.58
C LEU A 67 0.74 -0.10 10.27
N LYS A 68 1.29 -1.27 10.60
CA LYS A 68 0.65 -2.33 11.40
C LYS A 68 0.80 -2.16 12.91
N THR A 69 1.49 -1.14 13.41
CA THR A 69 1.53 -0.80 14.86
C THR A 69 0.29 -0.02 15.29
N GLY A 70 0.12 0.22 16.60
CA GLY A 70 -0.96 1.07 17.12
C GLY A 70 -0.83 2.53 16.64
N GLN A 71 0.39 3.08 16.61
CA GLN A 71 0.64 4.44 16.13
C GLN A 71 0.39 4.55 14.62
N GLY A 72 0.89 3.59 13.84
CA GLY A 72 0.63 3.54 12.40
C GLY A 72 -0.87 3.41 12.06
N ARG A 73 -1.65 2.65 12.87
CA ARG A 73 -3.11 2.62 12.74
C ARG A 73 -3.75 4.00 12.99
N LYS A 74 -3.32 4.71 14.03
CA LYS A 74 -3.81 6.07 14.32
C LYS A 74 -3.52 7.04 13.17
N TYR A 75 -2.31 7.01 12.63
CA TYR A 75 -1.90 7.82 11.48
C TYR A 75 -2.78 7.53 10.24
N ILE A 76 -2.99 6.27 9.89
CA ILE A 76 -3.86 5.92 8.76
C ILE A 76 -5.29 6.38 9.00
N ASN A 77 -5.83 6.22 10.21
CA ASN A 77 -7.19 6.66 10.52
C ASN A 77 -7.34 8.19 10.38
N SER A 78 -6.31 8.98 10.70
CA SER A 78 -6.35 10.44 10.48
C SER A 78 -6.32 10.86 9.01
N LEU A 79 -5.98 9.97 8.07
CA LEU A 79 -6.06 10.25 6.63
C LEU A 79 -7.45 10.00 6.05
N ILE A 80 -8.32 9.34 6.81
CA ILE A 80 -9.65 8.90 6.37
C ILE A 80 -10.75 9.81 6.94
N THR A 81 -10.42 10.59 7.98
CA THR A 81 -11.33 11.48 8.73
C THR A 81 -11.29 12.88 8.16
#